data_AF-A0A952ZJM4-F1
#
_entry.id   AF-A0A952ZJM4-F1
#
_cell.length_a   1.000
_cell.length_b   1.000
_cell.length_c   1.000
_cell.angle_alpha   90.00
_cell.angle_beta   90.00
_cell.angle_gamma   90.00
#
_symmetry.space_group_name_H-M   'P 1'
#
loop_
_entity.id
_entity.type
_entity.pdbx_description
1 polymer ?
#
loop_
_entity_poly.entity_id
_entity_poly.type
_entity_poly.pdbx_seq_one_letter_code
_entity_poly.pdbx_strand_id
1 'polypeptide(L)'
;MTAVPPRSLKDQNRWQLWLTIAANFAVFYMACQADALVEAGIIGLLTGATNLLPIGLALIVTSVANGLLNAAMKARLVFFRWHHALPGHRAFVKYGPADPRIDMSRLKTVLGNKMPVSPEDQNRVWYRFYKELENEPAIIQSHREFLFNRDYAAFAFLFLIGFGPASLWATNFSHLAWIYCTFLLGQFLVVRHVAATYGVRFVTTVLARKAAKPPGVPAKRKI
;
A
#
# COMPACT_ATOMS: atom_id res chain seq x y z
N MET A 1 -5.02 6.34 -35.88
CA MET A 1 -5.04 6.69 -34.45
C MET A 1 -4.58 5.48 -33.66
N THR A 2 -3.30 5.44 -33.27
CA THR A 2 -2.77 4.37 -32.43
C THR A 2 -3.37 4.51 -31.03
N ALA A 3 -4.12 3.49 -30.59
CA ALA A 3 -4.68 3.48 -29.24
C ALA A 3 -3.52 3.54 -28.24
N VAL A 4 -3.45 4.63 -27.48
CA VAL A 4 -2.48 4.76 -26.38
C VAL A 4 -2.77 3.61 -25.41
N PRO A 5 -1.78 2.76 -25.09
CA PRO A 5 -2.00 1.64 -24.20
C PRO A 5 -2.48 2.17 -22.84
N PRO A 6 -3.45 1.50 -22.19
CA PRO A 6 -3.99 1.95 -20.91
C PRO A 6 -2.84 2.05 -19.90
N ARG A 7 -2.73 3.20 -19.22
CA ARG A 7 -1.68 3.45 -18.20
C ARG A 7 -1.71 2.34 -17.15
N SER A 8 -0.53 1.86 -16.76
CA SER A 8 -0.43 0.85 -15.71
C SER A 8 -1.07 1.34 -14.40
N LEU A 9 -1.64 0.42 -13.61
CA LEU A 9 -2.28 0.81 -12.33
C LEU A 9 -1.33 1.53 -11.38
N LYS A 10 -0.04 1.22 -11.47
CA LYS A 10 1.00 1.91 -10.71
C LYS A 10 1.19 3.36 -11.18
N ASP A 11 1.19 3.61 -12.49
CA ASP A 11 1.37 4.96 -13.02
C ASP A 11 0.20 5.88 -12.66
N GLN A 12 -1.02 5.34 -12.58
CA GLN A 12 -2.20 6.10 -12.17
C GLN A 12 -2.11 6.58 -10.71
N ASN A 13 -1.45 5.82 -9.84
CA ASN A 13 -1.28 6.16 -8.42
C ASN A 13 -0.06 7.04 -8.15
N ARG A 14 0.83 7.22 -9.13
CA ARG A 14 2.12 7.88 -8.95
C ARG A 14 1.97 9.33 -8.47
N TRP A 15 1.00 10.07 -9.00
CA TRP A 15 0.76 11.46 -8.58
C TRP A 15 0.26 11.55 -7.13
N GLN A 16 -0.60 10.62 -6.71
CA GLN A 16 -1.10 10.57 -5.33
C GLN A 16 0.05 10.29 -4.37
N LEU A 17 0.96 9.39 -4.73
CA LEU A 17 2.17 9.13 -3.95
C LEU A 17 3.04 10.38 -3.85
N TRP A 18 3.31 11.08 -4.96
CA TRP A 18 4.05 12.34 -4.93
C TRP A 18 3.39 13.40 -4.05
N LEU A 19 2.06 13.51 -4.09
CA LEU A 19 1.33 14.42 -3.21
C LEU A 19 1.54 14.05 -1.72
N THR A 20 1.43 12.77 -1.36
CA THR A 20 1.67 12.33 0.03
C THR A 20 3.11 12.57 0.48
N ILE A 21 4.08 12.41 -0.42
CA ILE A 21 5.49 12.70 -0.15
C ILE A 21 5.69 14.20 0.08
N ALA A 22 5.16 15.05 -0.81
CA ALA A 22 5.25 16.50 -0.69
C ALA A 22 4.57 17.02 0.60
N ALA A 23 3.41 16.46 0.95
CA ALA A 23 2.73 16.80 2.20
C ALA A 23 3.57 16.41 3.43
N ASN A 24 4.12 15.20 3.48
CA ASN A 24 4.99 14.76 4.57
C ASN A 24 6.25 15.63 4.70
N PHE A 25 6.80 16.05 3.57
CA PHE A 25 7.95 16.95 3.53
C PHE A 25 7.62 18.33 4.09
N ALA A 26 6.46 18.90 3.73
CA ALA A 26 6.02 20.17 4.29
C ALA A 26 5.86 20.09 5.81
N VAL A 27 5.27 19.01 6.33
CA VAL A 27 5.15 18.78 7.78
C VAL A 27 6.54 18.63 8.43
N PHE A 28 7.45 17.89 7.81
CA PHE A 28 8.83 17.76 8.30
C PHE A 28 9.54 19.12 8.37
N TYR A 29 9.44 19.92 7.30
CA TYR A 29 10.02 21.26 7.24
C TYR A 29 9.49 22.16 8.35
N MET A 30 8.17 22.16 8.57
CA MET A 30 7.56 22.91 9.67
C MET A 30 8.05 22.44 11.04
N ALA A 31 8.26 21.13 11.24
CA ALA A 31 8.80 20.59 12.49
C ALA A 31 10.26 21.02 12.74
N CYS A 32 11.09 21.07 11.68
CA CYS A 32 12.47 21.54 11.78
C CYS A 32 12.59 23.06 11.98
N GLN A 33 11.69 23.84 11.39
CA GLN A 33 11.68 25.31 11.47
C GLN A 33 10.74 25.85 12.54
N ALA A 34 10.37 25.03 13.53
CA ALA A 34 9.43 25.43 14.58
C ALA A 34 9.94 26.67 15.34
N ASP A 35 11.24 26.74 15.63
CA ASP A 35 11.89 27.86 16.32
C ASP A 35 11.72 29.16 15.52
N ALA A 36 12.12 29.14 14.24
CA ALA A 36 12.00 30.28 13.34
C ALA A 36 10.54 30.71 13.10
N LEU A 37 9.61 29.75 13.12
CA LEU A 37 8.19 30.03 12.99
C LEU A 37 7.63 30.74 14.24
N VAL A 38 8.05 30.32 15.43
CA VAL A 38 7.64 30.96 16.69
C VAL A 38 8.25 32.35 16.83
N GLU A 39 9.52 32.53 16.44
CA GLU A 39 10.25 33.78 16.61
C GLU A 39 9.92 34.83 15.53
N ALA A 40 9.85 34.42 14.26
CA ALA A 40 9.76 35.34 13.12
C ALA A 40 8.57 35.06 12.19
N GLY A 41 7.64 34.19 12.60
CA GLY A 41 6.44 33.87 11.84
C GLY A 41 6.75 33.30 10.45
N ILE A 42 5.91 33.66 9.47
CA ILE A 42 6.04 33.17 8.09
C ILE A 42 7.34 33.65 7.43
N ILE A 43 7.87 34.82 7.83
CA ILE A 43 9.13 35.35 7.28
C ILE A 43 10.32 34.50 7.74
N GLY A 44 10.33 34.03 8.99
CA GLY A 44 11.31 33.05 9.49
C GLY A 44 11.29 31.75 8.70
N LEU A 45 10.09 31.30 8.34
CA LEU A 45 9.89 30.07 7.56
C LEU A 45 10.39 30.20 6.11
N LEU A 46 10.31 31.39 5.50
CA LEU A 46 10.82 31.65 4.16
C LEU A 46 12.34 31.86 4.12
N THR A 47 12.92 32.46 5.16
CA THR A 47 14.36 32.69 5.26
C THR A 47 15.13 31.40 5.56
N GLY A 48 14.58 30.52 6.41
CA GLY A 48 15.11 29.17 6.69
C GLY A 48 15.10 28.22 5.48
N ALA A 49 14.37 28.56 4.41
CA ALA A 49 14.25 27.74 3.22
C ALA A 49 15.57 27.64 2.44
N THR A 50 16.49 28.59 2.62
CA THR A 50 17.85 28.53 2.05
C THR A 50 18.65 27.31 2.53
N ASN A 51 18.31 26.75 3.69
CA ASN A 51 18.88 25.52 4.25
C ASN A 51 18.11 24.23 3.86
N LEU A 52 17.33 24.25 2.76
CA LEU A 52 16.57 23.07 2.27
C LEU A 52 17.44 21.91 1.74
N LEU A 53 18.75 22.09 1.59
CA LEU A 53 19.67 21.09 1.02
C LEU A 53 19.63 19.71 1.71
N PRO A 54 19.72 19.60 3.06
CA PRO A 54 19.60 18.32 3.76
C PRO A 54 18.23 17.68 3.57
N ILE A 55 17.20 18.51 3.38
CA ILE A 55 15.80 18.11 3.27
C ILE A 55 15.56 17.53 1.87
N GLY A 56 16.05 18.19 0.82
CA GLY A 56 16.06 17.66 -0.56
C GLY A 56 16.83 16.34 -0.68
N LEU A 57 17.94 16.19 0.04
CA LEU A 57 18.70 14.93 0.09
C LEU A 57 17.86 13.81 0.73
N ALA A 58 17.17 14.09 1.85
CA ALA A 58 16.31 13.11 2.51
C ALA A 58 15.16 12.64 1.59
N LEU A 59 14.64 13.52 0.73
CA LEU A 59 13.65 13.21 -0.31
C LEU A 59 14.17 12.20 -1.33
N ILE A 60 15.38 12.45 -1.85
CA ILE A 60 16.02 11.57 -2.84
C ILE A 60 16.32 10.22 -2.19
N VAL A 61 16.90 10.22 -1.00
CA VAL A 61 17.24 9.00 -0.26
C VAL A 61 15.97 8.17 0.02
N THR A 62 14.89 8.79 0.48
CA THR A 62 13.62 8.10 0.76
C THR A 62 12.99 7.53 -0.53
N SER A 63 13.06 8.29 -1.63
CA SER A 63 12.52 7.86 -2.93
C SER A 63 13.31 6.67 -3.51
N VAL A 64 14.64 6.73 -3.43
CA VAL A 64 15.54 5.64 -3.86
C VAL A 64 15.37 4.43 -2.94
N ALA A 65 15.29 4.63 -1.62
CA ALA A 65 15.09 3.56 -0.65
C ALA A 65 13.77 2.81 -0.86
N ASN A 66 12.69 3.50 -1.27
CA ASN A 66 11.45 2.82 -1.62
C ASN A 66 11.58 1.91 -2.86
N GLY A 67 12.50 2.24 -3.77
CA GLY A 67 12.88 1.37 -4.89
C GLY A 67 13.62 0.10 -4.45
N LEU A 68 14.38 0.18 -3.36
CA LEU A 68 15.08 -0.97 -2.76
C LEU A 68 14.10 -1.93 -2.06
N LEU A 69 12.96 -1.42 -1.56
CA LEU A 69 11.91 -2.25 -0.98
C LEU A 69 11.17 -3.03 -2.06
N ASN A 70 11.52 -4.30 -2.21
CA ASN A 70 10.78 -5.20 -3.11
C ASN A 70 9.33 -5.42 -2.64
N ALA A 71 8.49 -5.97 -3.52
CA ALA A 71 7.07 -6.17 -3.23
C ALA A 71 6.82 -7.06 -1.99
N ALA A 72 7.70 -8.03 -1.73
CA ALA A 72 7.60 -8.90 -0.57
C ALA A 72 7.87 -8.13 0.73
N MET A 73 8.92 -7.31 0.79
CA MET A 73 9.24 -6.46 1.95
C MET A 73 8.08 -5.51 2.27
N LYS A 74 7.51 -4.87 1.25
CA LYS A 74 6.34 -4.02 1.42
C LYS A 74 5.13 -4.79 1.97
N ALA A 75 4.91 -6.02 1.50
CA ALA A 75 3.87 -6.87 2.06
C ALA A 75 4.15 -7.26 3.52
N ARG A 76 5.41 -7.55 3.88
CA ARG A 76 5.80 -7.83 5.28
C ARG A 76 5.52 -6.63 6.18
N LEU A 77 5.83 -5.42 5.73
CA LEU A 77 5.52 -4.18 6.45
C LEU A 77 4.01 -3.99 6.65
N VAL A 78 3.21 -4.19 5.60
CA VAL A 78 1.76 -4.02 5.69
C VAL A 78 1.14 -5.05 6.64
N PHE A 79 1.44 -6.33 6.46
CA PHE A 79 0.77 -7.40 7.20
C PHE A 79 1.44 -7.80 8.52
N PHE A 80 2.63 -7.25 8.84
CA PHE A 80 3.50 -7.69 9.95
C PHE A 80 3.66 -9.22 9.99
N ARG A 81 4.05 -9.79 8.85
CA ARG A 81 4.26 -11.22 8.68
C ARG A 81 5.53 -11.46 7.90
N TRP A 82 6.43 -12.27 8.44
CA TRP A 82 7.69 -12.61 7.77
C TRP A 82 7.52 -13.65 6.66
N HIS A 83 6.62 -14.62 6.88
CA HIS A 83 6.29 -15.71 5.96
C HIS A 83 4.82 -15.60 5.52
N HIS A 84 4.54 -15.96 4.26
CA HIS A 84 3.19 -15.92 3.68
C HIS A 84 2.45 -14.61 3.97
N ALA A 85 3.14 -13.49 3.71
CA ALA A 85 2.68 -12.16 4.10
C ALA A 85 1.39 -11.76 3.39
N LEU A 86 1.30 -12.07 2.09
CA LEU A 86 0.17 -11.72 1.24
C LEU A 86 -1.14 -12.31 1.77
N PRO A 87 -2.26 -11.57 1.63
CA PRO A 87 -3.56 -12.02 2.11
C PRO A 87 -4.09 -13.22 1.31
N GLY A 88 -3.62 -13.40 0.05
CA GLY A 88 -3.96 -14.55 -0.80
C GLY A 88 -3.61 -15.91 -0.18
N HIS A 89 -2.58 -15.97 0.66
CA HIS A 89 -2.22 -17.19 1.40
C HIS A 89 -3.27 -17.66 2.43
N ARG A 90 -4.28 -16.84 2.71
CA ARG A 90 -5.37 -17.16 3.62
C ARG A 90 -6.74 -16.89 2.98
N ALA A 91 -6.77 -16.81 1.64
CA ALA A 91 -7.94 -16.44 0.86
C ALA A 91 -9.14 -17.35 1.16
N PHE A 92 -8.92 -18.66 1.27
CA PHE A 92 -10.00 -19.64 1.30
C PHE A 92 -10.29 -20.18 2.70
N VAL A 93 -9.30 -20.16 3.60
CA VAL A 93 -9.46 -20.65 4.97
C VAL A 93 -9.90 -19.53 5.92
N LYS A 94 -9.47 -18.27 5.70
CA LYS A 94 -9.77 -17.16 6.61
C LYS A 94 -10.70 -16.12 5.99
N TYR A 95 -10.32 -15.55 4.85
CA TYR A 95 -11.00 -14.37 4.32
C TYR A 95 -12.28 -14.69 3.56
N GLY A 96 -12.29 -15.79 2.80
CA GLY A 96 -13.43 -16.27 2.05
C GLY A 96 -14.65 -16.55 2.93
N PRO A 97 -14.54 -17.46 3.92
CA PRO A 97 -15.64 -17.82 4.81
C PRO A 97 -16.15 -16.65 5.66
N ALA A 98 -15.32 -15.65 5.93
CA ALA A 98 -15.68 -14.49 6.74
C ALA A 98 -16.42 -13.39 5.96
N ASP A 99 -16.42 -13.44 4.62
CA ASP A 99 -17.09 -12.44 3.78
C ASP A 99 -18.45 -12.97 3.28
N PRO A 100 -19.57 -12.41 3.73
CA PRO A 100 -20.91 -12.92 3.40
C PRO A 100 -21.27 -12.77 1.91
N ARG A 101 -20.49 -12.00 1.13
CA ARG A 101 -20.70 -11.84 -0.31
C ARG A 101 -20.18 -13.03 -1.12
N ILE A 102 -19.46 -13.96 -0.50
CA ILE A 102 -18.80 -15.07 -1.17
C ILE A 102 -19.60 -16.36 -0.97
N ASP A 103 -20.11 -16.92 -2.07
CA ASP A 103 -20.67 -18.27 -2.08
C ASP A 103 -19.53 -19.31 -2.08
N MET A 104 -19.16 -19.77 -0.88
CA MET A 104 -18.11 -20.77 -0.68
C MET A 104 -18.49 -22.14 -1.23
N SER A 105 -19.78 -22.50 -1.24
CA SER A 105 -20.27 -23.76 -1.81
C SER A 105 -20.03 -23.80 -3.31
N ARG A 106 -20.33 -22.70 -4.00
CA ARG A 106 -20.07 -22.57 -5.43
C ARG A 106 -18.59 -22.54 -5.77
N LEU A 107 -17.76 -21.85 -4.98
CA LEU A 107 -16.30 -21.90 -5.17
C LEU A 107 -15.75 -23.32 -5.03
N LYS A 108 -16.28 -24.10 -4.08
CA LYS A 108 -15.91 -25.50 -3.89
C LYS A 108 -16.27 -26.33 -5.13
N THR A 109 -17.45 -26.14 -5.72
CA THR A 109 -17.85 -26.80 -6.98
C THR A 109 -16.93 -26.41 -8.14
N VAL A 110 -16.60 -25.13 -8.29
CA VAL A 110 -15.69 -24.62 -9.34
C VAL A 110 -14.28 -25.22 -9.21
N LEU A 111 -13.87 -25.58 -8.00
CA LEU A 111 -12.56 -26.19 -7.72
C LEU A 111 -12.59 -27.73 -7.73
N GLY A 112 -13.68 -28.37 -8.17
CA GLY A 112 -13.79 -29.82 -8.22
C GLY A 112 -13.90 -30.45 -6.82
N ASN A 113 -14.62 -29.80 -5.92
CA ASN A 113 -14.87 -30.21 -4.53
C ASN A 113 -13.65 -30.26 -3.59
N LYS A 114 -12.46 -29.89 -4.07
CA LYS A 114 -11.24 -29.82 -3.26
C LYS A 114 -10.83 -28.37 -3.01
N MET A 115 -10.95 -27.94 -1.75
CA MET A 115 -10.55 -26.59 -1.35
C MET A 115 -9.05 -26.52 -1.07
N PRO A 116 -8.32 -25.49 -1.51
CA PRO A 116 -6.93 -25.29 -1.11
C PRO A 116 -6.83 -24.97 0.38
N VAL A 117 -5.97 -25.70 1.10
CA VAL A 117 -5.75 -25.53 2.55
C VAL A 117 -4.37 -24.97 2.85
N SER A 118 -3.32 -25.44 2.15
CA SER A 118 -1.96 -24.92 2.37
C SER A 118 -1.87 -23.44 1.97
N PRO A 119 -1.07 -22.61 2.67
CA PRO A 119 -0.89 -21.21 2.32
C PRO A 119 -0.51 -20.98 0.86
N GLU A 120 0.40 -21.80 0.33
CA GLU A 120 0.91 -21.72 -1.04
C GLU A 120 -0.18 -22.05 -2.05
N ASP A 121 -0.94 -23.13 -1.81
CA ASP A 121 -2.03 -23.51 -2.70
C ASP A 121 -3.14 -22.47 -2.71
N GLN A 122 -3.46 -21.90 -1.53
CA GLN A 122 -4.44 -20.83 -1.43
C GLN A 122 -4.03 -19.63 -2.28
N ASN A 123 -2.77 -19.17 -2.15
CA ASN A 123 -2.30 -18.03 -2.93
C ASN A 123 -2.22 -18.35 -4.42
N ARG A 124 -1.78 -19.56 -4.80
CA ARG A 124 -1.70 -20.01 -6.19
C ARG A 124 -3.07 -20.05 -6.87
N VAL A 125 -4.06 -20.65 -6.21
CA VAL A 125 -5.44 -20.74 -6.72
C VAL A 125 -6.09 -19.36 -6.78
N TRP A 126 -5.90 -18.53 -5.74
CA TRP A 126 -6.40 -17.16 -5.74
C TRP A 126 -5.78 -16.32 -6.87
N TYR A 127 -4.46 -16.42 -7.08
CA TYR A 127 -3.77 -15.69 -8.14
C TYR A 127 -4.26 -16.10 -9.53
N ARG A 128 -4.55 -17.39 -9.74
CA ARG A 128 -5.21 -17.87 -10.98
C ARG A 128 -6.56 -17.17 -11.19
N PHE A 129 -7.42 -17.12 -10.17
CA PHE A 129 -8.70 -16.42 -10.27
C PHE A 129 -8.54 -14.92 -10.54
N TYR A 130 -7.56 -14.28 -9.90
CA TYR A 130 -7.23 -12.89 -10.18
C TYR A 130 -6.87 -12.69 -11.66
N LYS A 131 -5.98 -13.52 -12.22
CA LYS A 131 -5.56 -13.39 -13.62
C LYS A 131 -6.70 -13.58 -14.63
N GLU A 132 -7.70 -14.40 -14.30
CA GLU A 132 -8.90 -14.56 -15.13
C GLU A 132 -9.85 -13.34 -15.07
N LEU A 133 -9.81 -12.56 -13.99
CA LEU A 133 -10.73 -11.46 -13.71
C LEU A 133 -10.04 -10.08 -13.67
N GLU A 134 -8.77 -10.01 -14.05
CA GLU A 134 -7.90 -8.83 -13.89
C GLU A 134 -8.46 -7.58 -14.58
N ASN A 135 -9.22 -7.76 -15.67
CA ASN A 135 -9.82 -6.68 -16.43
C ASN A 135 -11.19 -6.21 -15.90
N GLU A 136 -11.73 -6.84 -14.86
CA GLU A 136 -13.01 -6.40 -14.29
C GLU A 136 -12.84 -5.09 -13.50
N PRO A 137 -13.69 -4.06 -13.71
CA PRO A 137 -13.55 -2.76 -13.07
C PRO A 137 -13.44 -2.82 -11.53
N ALA A 138 -14.20 -3.71 -10.88
CA ALA A 138 -14.16 -3.90 -9.43
C ALA A 138 -12.80 -4.44 -8.94
N ILE A 139 -12.16 -5.31 -9.72
CA ILE A 139 -10.86 -5.90 -9.41
C ILE A 139 -9.75 -4.89 -9.65
N ILE A 140 -9.82 -4.15 -10.77
CA ILE A 140 -8.90 -3.06 -11.11
C ILE A 140 -8.87 -2.03 -9.98
N GLN A 141 -10.05 -1.56 -9.55
CA GLN A 141 -10.15 -0.56 -8.48
C GLN A 141 -9.59 -1.08 -7.15
N SER A 142 -10.00 -2.28 -6.72
CA SER A 142 -9.53 -2.87 -5.47
C SER A 142 -8.01 -3.11 -5.47
N HIS A 143 -7.46 -3.56 -6.61
CA HIS A 143 -6.02 -3.78 -6.77
C HIS A 143 -5.27 -2.45 -6.73
N ARG A 144 -5.78 -1.42 -7.42
CA ARG A 144 -5.19 -0.06 -7.43
C ARG A 144 -5.14 0.53 -6.02
N GLU A 145 -6.22 0.45 -5.25
CA GLU A 145 -6.27 0.92 -3.86
C GLU A 145 -5.26 0.19 -2.98
N PHE A 146 -5.16 -1.13 -3.11
CA PHE A 146 -4.16 -1.90 -2.37
C PHE A 146 -2.72 -1.49 -2.74
N LEU A 147 -2.42 -1.34 -4.04
CA LEU A 147 -1.08 -0.96 -4.50
C LEU A 147 -0.67 0.41 -3.96
N PHE A 148 -1.56 1.40 -4.06
CA PHE A 148 -1.32 2.74 -3.53
C PHE A 148 -1.00 2.71 -2.03
N ASN A 149 -1.91 2.12 -1.23
CA ASN A 149 -1.76 2.13 0.22
C ASN A 149 -0.56 1.30 0.69
N ARG A 150 -0.23 0.21 -0.01
CA ARG A 150 0.98 -0.59 0.28
C ARG A 150 2.25 0.23 0.02
N ASP A 151 2.31 0.93 -1.11
CA ASP A 151 3.47 1.77 -1.44
C ASP A 151 3.53 3.00 -0.52
N TYR A 152 2.40 3.58 -0.11
CA TYR A 152 2.37 4.64 0.88
C TYR A 152 2.79 4.17 2.28
N ALA A 153 2.38 2.97 2.72
CA ALA A 153 2.84 2.39 3.99
C ALA A 153 4.37 2.20 4.02
N ALA A 154 4.97 1.84 2.88
CA ALA A 154 6.41 1.75 2.73
C ALA A 154 7.07 3.14 2.85
N PHE A 155 6.52 4.16 2.19
CA PHE A 155 6.99 5.53 2.36
C PHE A 155 6.82 6.06 3.79
N ALA A 156 5.68 5.82 4.44
CA ALA A 156 5.45 6.22 5.83
C ALA A 156 6.46 5.58 6.78
N PHE A 157 6.83 4.31 6.54
CA PHE A 157 7.93 3.66 7.26
C PHE A 157 9.27 4.33 7.01
N LEU A 158 9.58 4.66 5.75
CA LEU A 158 10.82 5.37 5.39
C LEU A 158 10.89 6.77 5.99
N PHE A 159 9.78 7.50 6.05
CA PHE A 159 9.70 8.79 6.74
C PHE A 159 9.94 8.63 8.24
N LEU A 160 9.36 7.60 8.87
CA LEU A 160 9.59 7.33 10.29
C LEU A 160 11.09 7.12 10.58
N ILE A 161 11.79 6.31 9.79
CA ILE A 161 13.21 6.01 10.02
C ILE A 161 14.18 7.08 9.47
N GLY A 162 13.74 7.89 8.51
CA GLY A 162 14.54 8.95 7.90
C GLY A 162 14.30 10.31 8.55
N PHE A 163 13.06 10.80 8.47
CA PHE A 163 12.67 12.12 8.98
C PHE A 163 12.58 12.15 10.51
N GLY A 164 12.23 11.03 11.16
CA GLY A 164 12.20 10.95 12.62
C GLY A 164 13.56 11.29 13.25
N PRO A 165 14.62 10.49 13.01
CA PRO A 165 15.96 10.80 13.50
C PRO A 165 16.49 12.15 13.03
N ALA A 166 16.21 12.54 11.78
CA ALA A 166 16.62 13.85 11.27
C ALA A 166 15.99 15.00 12.05
N SER A 167 14.72 14.90 12.44
CA SER A 167 14.06 15.92 13.29
C SER A 167 14.65 15.99 14.69
N LEU A 168 15.04 14.85 15.27
CA LEU A 168 15.69 14.82 16.59
C LEU A 168 17.06 15.49 16.58
N TRP A 169 17.74 15.51 15.43
CA TRP A 169 19.04 16.16 15.28
C TRP A 169 18.94 17.64 14.86
N ALA A 170 17.93 17.99 14.06
CA ALA A 170 17.77 19.34 13.50
C ALA A 170 17.04 20.32 14.44
N THR A 171 16.21 19.83 15.37
CA THR A 171 15.37 20.68 16.22
C THR A 171 15.99 20.85 17.61
N ASN A 172 16.06 22.09 18.12
CA ASN A 172 16.56 22.38 19.47
C ASN A 172 15.56 21.95 20.57
N PHE A 173 14.26 22.01 20.28
CA PHE A 173 13.21 21.53 21.17
C PHE A 173 12.96 20.03 21.05
N SER A 174 13.50 19.27 22.00
CA SER A 174 13.30 17.81 22.09
C SER A 174 11.81 17.41 22.13
N HIS A 175 10.95 18.19 22.79
CA HIS A 175 9.52 17.85 22.91
C HIS A 175 8.79 17.87 21.55
N LEU A 176 9.02 18.86 20.68
CA LEU A 176 8.40 18.93 19.36
C LEU A 176 8.87 17.80 18.45
N ALA A 177 10.16 17.46 18.50
CA ALA A 177 10.70 16.34 17.74
C ALA A 177 10.05 15.00 18.17
N TRP A 178 9.85 14.76 19.47
CA TRP A 178 9.14 13.56 19.94
C TRP A 178 7.66 13.53 19.54
N ILE A 179 6.97 14.67 19.56
CA ILE A 179 5.60 14.80 19.05
C ILE A 179 5.56 14.42 17.55
N TYR A 180 6.51 14.95 16.77
CA TYR A 180 6.61 14.64 15.34
C TYR A 180 6.94 13.16 15.07
N CYS A 181 7.86 12.54 15.82
CA CYS A 181 8.13 11.10 15.73
C CYS A 181 6.88 10.27 16.07
N THR A 182 6.11 10.67 17.09
CA THR A 182 4.85 10.02 17.46
C THR A 182 3.81 10.16 16.36
N PHE A 183 3.73 11.33 15.73
CA PHE A 183 2.88 11.56 14.56
C PHE A 183 3.27 10.65 13.39
N LEU A 184 4.55 10.54 13.05
CA LEU A 184 5.04 9.65 11.99
C LEU A 184 4.74 8.17 12.28
N LEU A 185 4.90 7.75 13.53
CA LEU A 185 4.56 6.40 13.97
C LEU A 185 3.05 6.15 13.82
N GLY A 186 2.22 7.08 14.27
CA GLY A 186 0.76 7.02 14.12
C GLY A 186 0.36 6.94 12.65
N GLN A 187 0.93 7.80 11.79
CA GLN A 187 0.72 7.77 10.34
C GLN A 187 1.07 6.40 9.76
N PHE A 188 2.25 5.86 10.08
CA PHE A 188 2.66 4.55 9.59
C PHE A 188 1.67 3.46 10.00
N LEU A 189 1.26 3.42 11.28
CA LEU A 189 0.32 2.41 11.78
C LEU A 189 -1.05 2.50 11.11
N VAL A 190 -1.58 3.71 10.92
CA VAL A 190 -2.86 3.95 10.24
C VAL A 190 -2.78 3.52 8.77
N VAL A 191 -1.81 4.04 8.02
CA VAL A 191 -1.66 3.74 6.58
C VAL A 191 -1.41 2.25 6.36
N ARG A 192 -0.59 1.63 7.20
CA ARG A 192 -0.40 0.18 7.22
C ARG A 192 -1.72 -0.57 7.41
N HIS A 193 -2.51 -0.19 8.41
CA HIS A 193 -3.78 -0.86 8.69
C HIS A 193 -4.77 -0.72 7.52
N VAL A 194 -4.83 0.47 6.94
CA VAL A 194 -5.62 0.75 5.73
C VAL A 194 -5.15 -0.13 4.56
N ALA A 195 -3.85 -0.22 4.31
CA ALA A 195 -3.28 -1.08 3.27
C ALA A 195 -3.62 -2.56 3.49
N ALA A 196 -3.59 -3.04 4.73
CA ALA A 196 -3.96 -4.42 5.06
C ALA A 196 -5.44 -4.67 4.76
N THR A 197 -6.32 -3.73 5.13
CA THR A 197 -7.76 -3.80 4.87
C THR A 197 -8.06 -3.82 3.37
N TYR A 198 -7.45 -2.93 2.57
CA TYR A 198 -7.59 -2.95 1.12
C TYR A 198 -7.02 -4.21 0.48
N GLY A 199 -5.92 -4.77 1.01
CA GLY A 199 -5.39 -6.04 0.56
C GLY A 199 -6.35 -7.21 0.78
N VAL A 200 -7.04 -7.24 1.93
CA VAL A 200 -8.08 -8.26 2.20
C VAL A 200 -9.28 -8.04 1.29
N ARG A 201 -9.76 -6.80 1.12
CA ARG A 201 -10.86 -6.47 0.21
C ARG A 201 -10.55 -6.89 -1.22
N PHE A 202 -9.32 -6.66 -1.69
CA PHE A 202 -8.89 -7.13 -3.01
C PHE A 202 -9.02 -8.65 -3.14
N VAL A 203 -8.57 -9.40 -2.14
CA VAL A 203 -8.72 -10.86 -2.13
C VAL A 203 -10.18 -11.28 -2.16
N THR A 204 -11.01 -10.73 -1.28
CA THR A 204 -12.42 -11.13 -1.18
C THR A 204 -13.24 -10.69 -2.38
N THR A 205 -12.94 -9.54 -3.00
CA THR A 205 -13.58 -9.13 -4.26
C THR A 205 -13.27 -10.11 -5.39
N VAL A 206 -12.02 -10.58 -5.55
CA VAL A 206 -11.69 -11.61 -6.55
C VAL A 206 -12.53 -12.88 -6.33
N LEU A 207 -12.62 -13.34 -5.08
CA LEU A 207 -13.40 -14.53 -4.74
C LEU A 207 -14.90 -14.34 -4.98
N ALA A 208 -15.46 -13.20 -4.59
CA ALA A 208 -16.89 -12.89 -4.77
C ALA A 208 -17.25 -12.82 -6.26
N ARG A 209 -16.42 -12.18 -7.09
CA ARG A 209 -16.65 -12.08 -8.53
C ARG A 209 -16.53 -13.44 -9.21
N LYS A 210 -15.55 -14.26 -8.79
CA LYS A 210 -15.43 -15.63 -9.28
C LYS A 210 -16.62 -16.50 -8.89
N ALA A 211 -17.11 -16.37 -7.66
CA ALA A 211 -18.29 -17.08 -7.17
C ALA A 211 -19.56 -16.65 -7.90
N ALA A 212 -19.71 -15.37 -8.27
CA ALA A 212 -20.88 -14.86 -8.97
C ALA A 212 -20.97 -15.34 -10.44
N LYS A 213 -19.83 -15.53 -11.13
CA LYS A 213 -19.81 -15.90 -12.56
C LYS A 213 -20.32 -17.33 -12.78
N PRO A 214 -21.30 -17.57 -13.69
CA PRO A 214 -21.80 -18.92 -13.98
C PRO A 214 -20.65 -19.89 -14.27
N PRO A 215 -20.74 -21.17 -13.87
CA PRO A 215 -19.78 -22.16 -14.34
C PRO A 215 -19.81 -22.12 -15.87
N GLY A 216 -18.69 -21.70 -16.47
CA GLY A 216 -18.60 -21.60 -17.92
C GLY A 216 -18.85 -22.98 -18.52
N VAL A 217 -19.77 -23.07 -19.48
CA VAL A 217 -19.86 -24.23 -20.37
C VAL A 217 -18.44 -24.49 -20.91
N PRO A 218 -17.89 -25.71 -20.80
CA PRO A 218 -16.55 -25.99 -21.25
C PRO A 218 -16.42 -25.57 -22.72
N ALA A 219 -15.42 -24.75 -23.02
CA ALA A 219 -15.13 -24.35 -24.39
C ALA A 219 -15.00 -25.62 -25.24
N LYS A 220 -15.88 -25.80 -26.22
CA LYS A 220 -15.78 -26.87 -27.21
C LYS A 220 -14.37 -26.81 -27.78
N ARG A 221 -13.53 -27.79 -27.46
CA ARG A 221 -12.30 -28.06 -28.22
C ARG A 221 -12.76 -28.23 -29.66
N LYS A 222 -12.35 -27.29 -30.53
CA LYS A 222 -12.40 -27.53 -31.98
C LYS A 222 -11.47 -28.70 -32.24
N ILE A 223 -12.07 -29.83 -32.63
CA ILE A 223 -11.39 -30.96 -33.26
C ILE A 223 -11.12 -30.55 -34.71
#